data_AF-A0AAV1XFY3-F1
#
_entry.id   AF-A0AAV1XFY3-F1
#
_cell.length_a   1.000
_cell.length_b   1.000
_cell.length_c   1.000
_cell.angle_alpha   90.00
_cell.angle_beta   90.00
_cell.angle_gamma   90.00
#
_symmetry.space_group_name_H-M   'P 1'
#
loop_
_entity.id
_entity.type
_entity.pdbx_description
1 polymer ?
#
loop_
_entity_poly.entity_id
_entity_poly.type
_entity_poly.pdbx_seq_one_letter_code
_entity_poly.pdbx_strand_id
1 'polypeptide(L)'
;MDLRTIRSKIAAKDGSGYKNVRELYADLRLILNNDKKHKIHNMAKNLLKKFEKKLLELWPKLDKEEKRQLAEETQLHEVDMQLESPKALVIRKCRFSKTKRKSLE
;
A
#
# COMPACT_ATOMS: atom_id res chain seq x y z
N MET A 1 -1.20 0.39 19.53
CA MET A 1 -0.14 0.52 18.52
C MET A 1 1.18 0.71 19.25
N ASP A 2 2.26 0.10 18.78
CA ASP A 2 3.60 0.19 19.38
C ASP A 2 4.68 0.13 18.29
N LEU A 3 5.92 0.48 18.64
CA LEU A 3 7.03 0.58 17.67
C LEU A 3 7.44 -0.78 17.09
N ARG A 4 7.27 -1.88 17.82
CA ARG A 4 7.55 -3.23 17.30
C ARG A 4 6.53 -3.58 16.23
N THR A 5 5.26 -3.29 16.45
CA THR A 5 4.18 -3.48 15.46
C THR A 5 4.42 -2.64 14.21
N ILE A 6 4.81 -1.36 14.36
CA ILE A 6 5.17 -0.51 13.22
C ILE A 6 6.33 -1.11 12.42
N ARG A 7 7.39 -1.56 13.10
CA ARG A 7 8.56 -2.17 12.45
C ARG A 7 8.18 -3.40 11.64
N SER A 8 7.33 -4.27 12.18
CA SER A 8 6.85 -5.46 11.46
C SER A 8 6.05 -5.08 10.21
N LYS A 9 5.17 -4.07 10.30
CA LYS A 9 4.41 -3.56 9.14
C LYS A 9 5.32 -2.97 8.05
N ILE A 10 6.36 -2.23 8.43
CA ILE A 10 7.33 -1.69 7.45
C ILE A 10 8.09 -2.82 6.74
N ALA A 11 8.38 -3.92 7.44
CA ALA A 11 9.12 -5.06 6.89
C ALA A 11 8.26 -6.05 6.10
N ALA A 12 6.94 -5.92 6.12
CA ALA A 12 6.01 -6.82 5.46
C ALA A 12 6.18 -6.77 3.93
N LYS A 13 6.19 -7.95 3.30
CA LYS A 13 6.37 -8.11 1.83
C LYS A 13 5.14 -8.67 1.12
N ASP A 14 4.14 -9.10 1.89
CA ASP A 14 2.91 -9.76 1.44
C ASP A 14 1.78 -8.76 1.11
N GLY A 15 2.10 -7.47 1.01
CA GLY A 15 1.11 -6.41 0.81
C GLY A 15 0.35 -6.00 2.08
N SER A 16 0.65 -6.60 3.25
CA SER A 16 0.06 -6.20 4.53
C SER A 16 0.74 -4.99 5.19
N GLY A 17 1.80 -4.47 4.56
CA GLY A 17 2.54 -3.29 5.00
C GLY A 17 1.76 -1.98 4.83
N TYR A 18 2.43 -0.86 5.13
CA TYR A 18 1.85 0.46 4.90
C TYR A 18 1.76 0.77 3.41
N LYS A 19 0.60 1.27 2.98
CA LYS A 19 0.41 1.64 1.57
C LYS A 19 1.13 2.93 1.21
N ASN A 20 1.20 3.87 2.16
CA ASN A 20 1.89 5.14 2.00
C ASN A 20 2.46 5.63 3.33
N VAL A 21 3.28 6.68 3.24
CA VAL A 21 3.96 7.28 4.40
C VAL A 21 2.97 7.95 5.37
N ARG A 22 1.77 8.37 4.90
CA ARG A 22 0.75 8.98 5.76
C ARG A 22 0.12 7.99 6.72
N GLU A 23 -0.11 6.74 6.29
CA GLU A 23 -0.58 5.67 7.18
C GLU A 23 0.44 5.37 8.29
N LEU A 24 1.73 5.28 7.93
CA LEU A 24 2.83 5.14 8.90
C LEU A 24 2.85 6.33 9.88
N TYR A 25 2.71 7.55 9.35
CA TYR A 25 2.69 8.76 10.17
C TYR A 25 1.52 8.79 11.16
N ALA A 26 0.33 8.34 10.75
CA ALA A 26 -0.83 8.24 11.64
C ALA A 26 -0.56 7.31 12.83
N ASP A 27 0.02 6.12 12.58
CA ASP A 27 0.37 5.17 13.62
C ASP A 27 1.49 5.68 14.54
N LEU A 28 2.50 6.37 14.00
CA LEU A 28 3.54 7.01 14.80
C LEU A 28 2.96 8.11 15.70
N ARG A 29 2.06 8.94 15.17
CA ARG A 29 1.40 10.01 15.93
C ARG A 29 0.54 9.43 17.06
N LEU A 30 -0.13 8.30 16.82
CA LEU A 30 -0.92 7.60 17.83
C LEU A 30 -0.05 7.14 19.01
N ILE A 31 1.11 6.55 18.74
CA ILE A 31 2.04 6.11 19.80
C ILE A 31 2.58 7.31 20.59
N LEU A 32 3.05 8.33 19.89
CA LEU A 32 3.77 9.44 20.49
C LEU A 32 2.86 10.45 21.22
N ASN A 33 1.56 10.50 20.90
CA ASN A 33 0.60 11.38 21.58
C ASN A 33 -0.16 10.73 22.75
N ASN A 34 -0.22 9.39 22.83
CA ASN A 34 -1.04 8.70 23.84
C ASN A 34 -0.36 8.60 25.23
N ASP A 35 0.94 8.85 25.34
CA ASP A 35 1.68 8.64 26.59
C ASP A 35 1.66 9.87 27.52
N LYS A 36 0.71 9.92 28.46
CA LYS A 36 0.51 11.07 29.37
C LYS A 36 1.50 11.15 30.55
N LYS A 37 2.53 10.28 30.62
CA LYS A 37 3.55 10.34 31.68
C LYS A 37 4.59 11.43 31.39
N HIS A 38 4.53 12.52 32.14
CA HIS A 38 5.17 13.82 31.86
C HIS A 38 6.60 13.84 31.27
N LYS A 39 7.56 13.05 31.79
CA LYS A 39 8.96 13.08 31.29
C LYS A 39 9.15 12.33 29.98
N ILE A 40 8.52 11.16 29.84
CA ILE A 40 8.57 10.34 28.62
C ILE A 40 7.77 11.05 27.51
N HIS A 41 6.65 11.67 27.87
CA HIS A 41 5.83 12.50 26.97
C HIS A 41 6.62 13.62 26.28
N ASN A 42 7.44 14.34 27.04
CA ASN A 42 8.23 15.45 26.47
C ASN A 42 9.28 14.96 25.47
N MET A 43 9.91 13.80 25.73
CA MET A 43 10.84 13.18 24.79
C MET A 43 10.12 12.66 23.54
N ALA A 44 8.96 12.02 23.71
CA ALA A 44 8.12 11.55 22.60
C ALA A 44 7.66 12.70 21.70
N LYS A 45 7.19 13.81 22.29
CA LYS A 45 6.84 15.03 21.56
C LYS A 45 8.01 15.63 20.80
N ASN A 46 9.20 15.69 21.41
CA ASN A 46 10.38 16.21 20.74
C ASN A 46 10.82 15.31 19.56
N LEU A 47 10.73 13.99 19.74
CA LEU A 47 11.00 13.02 18.68
C LEU A 47 10.01 13.20 17.51
N LEU A 48 8.71 13.33 17.81
CA LEU A 48 7.67 13.60 16.81
C LEU A 48 7.94 14.91 16.06
N LYS A 49 8.25 15.98 16.78
CA LYS A 49 8.55 17.29 16.17
C LYS A 49 9.75 17.22 15.21
N LYS A 50 10.81 16.49 15.59
CA LYS A 50 11.97 16.28 14.70
C LYS A 50 11.60 15.47 13.47
N PHE A 51 10.76 14.45 13.63
CA PHE A 51 10.25 13.64 12.54
C PHE A 51 9.38 14.46 11.57
N GLU A 52 8.41 15.21 12.10
CA GLU A 52 7.52 16.10 11.33
C GLU A 52 8.31 17.15 10.56
N LYS A 53 9.36 17.73 11.15
CA LYS A 53 10.24 18.68 10.46
C LYS A 53 10.93 18.04 9.25
N LYS A 54 11.47 16.83 9.41
CA LYS A 54 12.08 16.09 8.29
C LYS A 54 11.05 15.67 7.25
N LEU A 55 9.84 15.27 7.67
CA LEU A 55 8.75 14.99 6.75
C LEU A 55 8.33 16.24 5.98
N LEU A 56 8.37 17.41 6.61
CA LEU A 56 8.00 18.67 5.99
C LEU A 56 8.85 18.98 4.76
N GLU A 57 10.16 18.75 4.88
CA GLU A 57 11.13 18.87 3.79
C GLU A 57 10.88 17.84 2.67
N LEU A 58 10.22 16.72 2.98
CA LEU A 58 9.93 15.64 2.04
C LEU A 58 8.51 15.68 1.47
N TRP A 59 7.58 16.49 2.01
CA TRP A 59 6.18 16.53 1.57
C TRP A 59 6.00 16.72 0.06
N PRO A 60 6.71 17.64 -0.62
CA PRO A 60 6.54 17.79 -2.07
C PRO A 60 6.92 16.53 -2.86
N LYS A 61 7.91 15.78 -2.38
CA LYS A 61 8.34 14.52 -2.99
C LYS A 61 7.33 13.40 -2.71
N LEU A 62 6.83 13.33 -1.46
CA LEU A 62 5.81 12.38 -1.07
C LEU A 62 4.50 12.59 -1.84
N ASP A 63 4.03 13.83 -1.97
CA ASP A 63 2.80 14.14 -2.70
C ASP A 63 2.90 13.77 -4.19
N LYS A 64 4.05 14.05 -4.80
CA LYS A 64 4.33 13.64 -6.19
C LYS A 64 4.35 12.11 -6.34
N GLU A 65 4.98 11.41 -5.40
CA GLU A 65 5.09 9.96 -5.39
C GLU A 65 3.73 9.29 -5.16
N GLU A 66 2.93 9.76 -4.21
CA GLU A 66 1.57 9.26 -3.93
C GLU A 66 0.67 9.43 -5.15
N LYS A 67 0.75 10.58 -5.84
CA LYS A 67 0.01 10.80 -7.10
C LYS A 67 0.48 9.87 -8.21
N ARG A 68 1.79 9.60 -8.31
CA ARG A 68 2.33 8.67 -9.31
C ARG A 68 1.83 7.25 -9.06
N GLN A 69 1.91 6.77 -7.81
CA GLN A 69 1.43 5.45 -7.43
C GLN A 69 -0.07 5.28 -7.72
N LEU A 70 -0.89 6.29 -7.38
CA LEU A 70 -2.31 6.25 -7.69
C LEU A 70 -2.59 6.18 -9.19
N ALA A 71 -1.81 6.91 -10.00
CA ALA A 71 -1.95 6.87 -11.46
C ALA A 71 -1.54 5.50 -12.02
N GLU A 72 -0.45 4.91 -11.52
CA GLU A 72 0.00 3.55 -11.90
C GLU A 72 -1.04 2.49 -11.50
N GLU A 73 -1.59 2.55 -10.28
CA GLU A 73 -2.67 1.65 -9.82
C GLU A 73 -3.92 1.78 -10.69
N THR A 74 -4.31 3.00 -11.06
CA THR A 74 -5.45 3.25 -11.93
C THR A 74 -5.22 2.66 -13.33
N GLN A 75 -4.04 2.87 -13.91
CA GLN A 75 -3.67 2.30 -15.21
C GLN A 75 -3.66 0.78 -15.20
N LEU A 76 -3.11 0.16 -14.15
CA LEU A 76 -3.13 -1.30 -14.00
C LEU A 76 -4.57 -1.83 -13.92
N HIS A 77 -5.42 -1.16 -13.15
CA HIS A 77 -6.84 -1.51 -13.04
C HIS A 77 -7.57 -1.39 -14.39
N GLU A 78 -7.31 -0.33 -15.17
CA GLU A 78 -7.86 -0.18 -16.51
C GLU A 78 -7.42 -1.29 -17.46
N VAL A 79 -6.13 -1.65 -17.44
CA VAL A 79 -5.61 -2.78 -18.23
C VAL A 79 -6.30 -4.08 -17.83
N ASP A 80 -6.47 -4.34 -16.54
CA ASP A 80 -7.16 -5.53 -16.05
C ASP A 80 -8.61 -5.62 -16.55
N MET A 81 -9.35 -4.50 -16.50
CA MET A 81 -10.71 -4.43 -17.05
C MET A 81 -10.73 -4.71 -18.56
N GLN A 82 -9.81 -4.12 -19.32
CA GLN A 82 -9.71 -4.35 -20.76
C GLN A 82 -9.36 -5.81 -21.10
N LEU A 83 -8.57 -6.46 -20.24
CA LEU A 83 -8.14 -7.83 -20.44
C LEU A 83 -9.23 -8.86 -20.10
N GLU A 84 -10.29 -8.47 -19.40
CA GLU A 84 -11.36 -9.38 -18.94
C GLU A 84 -12.15 -10.02 -20.10
N SER A 85 -12.50 -9.23 -21.12
CA SER A 85 -13.19 -9.73 -22.33
C SER A 85 -12.31 -10.66 -23.17
N PRO A 86 -11.06 -10.30 -23.53
CA PRO A 86 -10.10 -11.21 -24.15
C PRO A 86 -9.85 -12.49 -23.35
N LYS A 87 -9.66 -12.41 -22.01
CA LYS A 87 -9.51 -13.58 -21.13
C LYS A 87 -10.69 -14.53 -21.28
N ALA A 88 -11.92 -14.01 -21.20
CA ALA A 88 -13.13 -14.80 -21.34
C ALA A 88 -13.23 -15.47 -22.73
N LEU A 89 -12.89 -14.76 -23.81
CA LEU A 89 -12.91 -15.29 -25.16
C LEU A 89 -11.88 -16.43 -25.35
N VAL A 90 -10.66 -16.26 -24.84
CA VAL A 90 -9.62 -17.30 -24.89
C VAL A 90 -10.05 -18.54 -24.14
N ILE A 91 -10.61 -18.38 -22.93
CA ILE A 91 -11.16 -19.49 -22.13
C ILE A 91 -12.24 -20.23 -22.94
N ARG A 92 -13.17 -19.50 -23.59
CA ARG A 92 -14.22 -20.10 -24.41
C ARG A 92 -13.66 -20.89 -25.59
N LYS A 93 -12.70 -20.33 -26.33
CA LYS A 93 -12.05 -21.03 -27.46
C LYS A 93 -11.29 -22.27 -27.02
N CYS A 94 -10.54 -22.19 -25.91
CA CYS A 94 -9.85 -23.35 -25.34
C CYS A 94 -10.84 -24.47 -24.96
N ARG A 95 -11.96 -24.14 -24.31
CA ARG A 95 -13.01 -25.12 -24.01
C ARG A 95 -13.59 -25.76 -25.27
N PHE A 96 -13.92 -24.97 -26.28
CA PHE A 96 -14.46 -25.48 -27.55
C PHE A 96 -13.50 -26.45 -28.24
N SER A 97 -12.21 -26.11 -28.31
CA SER A 97 -11.19 -26.99 -28.92
C SER A 97 -11.02 -28.32 -28.18
N LYS A 98 -11.11 -28.32 -26.83
CA LYS A 98 -11.07 -29.54 -26.01
C LYS A 98 -12.29 -30.43 -26.25
N THR A 99 -13.49 -29.85 -26.36
CA THR A 99 -14.71 -30.60 -26.66
C THR A 99 -14.67 -31.20 -28.06
N LYS A 100 -14.19 -30.44 -29.07
CA LYS A 100 -14.05 -30.95 -30.44
C LYS A 100 -13.06 -32.12 -30.56
N ARG A 101 -11.96 -32.11 -29.82
CA ARG A 101 -11.00 -33.24 -29.82
C ARG A 101 -11.62 -34.50 -29.22
N LYS A 102 -12.35 -34.38 -28.10
CA LYS A 102 -13.06 -35.51 -27.48
C LYS A 102 -14.17 -36.12 -28.34
N SER A 103 -14.73 -35.37 -29.29
CA SER A 103 -15.76 -35.88 -30.21
C SER A 103 -15.19 -36.51 -31.49
N LEU A 104 -13.86 -36.46 -31.67
CA LEU A 104 -13.14 -37.01 -32.82
C LEU A 104 -12.33 -38.27 -32.46
N GLU A 105 -12.27 -38.63 -31.16
CA GLU A 105 -11.80 -39.90 -30.62
C GLU A 105 -12.99 -40.82 -30.33
#